data_AF-A0A2D6MEA1-F1
#
_entry.id   AF-A0A2D6MEA1-F1
#
_cell.length_a   1.000
_cell.length_b   1.000
_cell.length_c   1.000
_cell.angle_alpha   90.00
_cell.angle_beta   90.00
_cell.angle_gamma   90.00
#
_symmetry.space_group_name_H-M   'P 1'
#
loop_
_entity.id
_entity.type
_entity.pdbx_description
1 polymer ?
#
loop_
_entity_poly.entity_id
_entity_poly.type
_entity_poly.pdbx_seq_one_letter_code
_entity_poly.pdbx_strand_id
1 'polypeptide(L)'
;MQPTKAECITIIKDLVQKYPKGPTGKLTKADYTTRYTYDTCTGNYRNLTCLSEDIDATNPSTLFGYSLHMLMEIAAHPEINTCSSALADDEWDWKRIVRDIYPEISRKAVTSRARRLARRIAVPASRLWRSGEVAGVYKVAFDTGSAGCVYAYGQNKRDAEIVAKTMCGFAYENAEPRWTNLQSLRDVSTITQLNARSADAIQEAIEEKLKRIAQIKEQIEGLESKMGVISTFSALQVAAMVDAISS
;
A
#
# COMPACT_ATOMS: atom_id res chain seq x y z
N MET A 1 8.14 0.78 21.55
CA MET A 1 8.87 2.06 21.41
C MET A 1 9.54 2.03 20.04
N GLN A 2 9.39 3.06 19.20
CA GLN A 2 10.07 3.06 17.88
C GLN A 2 11.58 3.18 18.08
N PRO A 3 12.39 2.47 17.28
CA PRO A 3 13.82 2.71 17.25
C PRO A 3 14.06 4.14 16.76
N THR A 4 14.90 4.88 17.47
CA THR A 4 15.41 6.17 17.03
C THR A 4 16.21 6.01 15.74
N LYS A 5 16.39 7.09 14.98
CA LYS A 5 17.27 7.08 13.80
C LYS A 5 18.68 6.59 14.12
N ALA A 6 19.23 6.96 15.27
CA ALA A 6 20.57 6.53 15.68
C ALA A 6 20.64 5.01 15.88
N GLU A 7 19.61 4.41 16.48
CA GLU A 7 19.47 2.96 16.62
C GLU A 7 19.30 2.28 15.26
N CYS A 8 18.43 2.81 14.39
CA CYS A 8 18.26 2.34 13.02
C CYS A 8 19.60 2.32 12.26
N ILE A 9 20.36 3.41 12.30
CA ILE A 9 21.67 3.51 11.64
C ILE A 9 22.65 2.48 12.22
N THR A 10 22.63 2.25 13.53
CA THR A 10 23.49 1.26 14.19
C THR A 10 23.20 -0.16 13.67
N ILE A 11 21.92 -0.52 13.60
CA ILE A 11 21.48 -1.82 13.07
C ILE A 11 21.83 -1.94 11.58
N ILE A 12 21.63 -0.89 10.78
CA ILE A 12 22.02 -0.85 9.37
C ILE A 12 23.52 -1.05 9.21
N LYS A 13 24.35 -0.40 10.03
CA LYS A 13 25.82 -0.55 10.02
C LYS A 13 26.26 -1.98 10.33
N ASP A 14 25.52 -2.70 11.17
CA ASP A 14 25.77 -4.11 11.44
C ASP A 14 25.31 -4.99 10.25
N LEU A 15 24.08 -4.79 9.77
CA LEU A 15 23.48 -5.58 8.70
C LEU A 15 24.13 -5.38 7.32
N VAL A 16 24.93 -4.33 7.08
CA VAL A 16 25.74 -4.22 5.86
C VAL A 16 27.00 -5.10 5.87
N GLN A 17 27.45 -5.56 7.03
CA GLN A 17 28.66 -6.38 7.15
C GLN A 17 28.47 -7.74 6.48
N LYS A 18 29.54 -8.43 6.07
CA LYS A 18 29.39 -9.78 5.49
C LYS A 18 28.79 -10.74 6.52
N TYR A 19 29.29 -10.67 7.75
CA TYR A 19 28.87 -11.43 8.92
C TYR A 19 28.41 -10.41 9.98
N PRO A 20 27.12 -10.06 10.05
CA PRO A 20 26.59 -9.21 11.11
C PRO A 20 26.92 -9.78 12.49
N LYS A 21 27.02 -8.93 13.50
CA LYS A 21 27.28 -9.36 14.89
C LYS A 21 25.98 -9.59 15.67
N GLY A 22 24.86 -9.11 15.13
CA GLY A 22 23.55 -9.18 15.76
C GLY A 22 23.42 -8.19 16.92
N PRO A 23 22.23 -8.13 17.55
CA PRO A 23 21.94 -7.15 18.60
C PRO A 23 22.83 -7.29 19.84
N THR A 24 23.31 -8.50 20.14
CA THR A 24 24.19 -8.77 21.29
C THR A 24 25.68 -8.59 20.97
N GLY A 25 26.04 -8.43 19.69
CA GLY A 25 27.43 -8.33 19.26
C GLY A 25 28.22 -9.64 19.32
N LYS A 26 27.57 -10.78 19.61
CA LYS A 26 28.23 -12.07 19.89
C LYS A 26 28.36 -12.99 18.67
N LEU A 27 27.63 -12.72 17.57
CA LEU A 27 27.72 -13.56 16.38
C LEU A 27 29.09 -13.40 15.72
N THR A 28 29.67 -14.53 15.36
CA THR A 28 30.98 -14.69 14.75
C THR A 28 30.85 -15.31 13.37
N LYS A 29 31.94 -15.33 12.59
CA LYS A 29 31.95 -15.95 11.26
C LYS A 29 31.56 -17.45 11.29
N ALA A 30 31.84 -18.16 12.38
CA ALA A 30 31.55 -19.59 12.51
C ALA A 30 30.04 -19.87 12.58
N ASP A 31 29.24 -18.90 13.01
CA ASP A 31 27.79 -18.98 13.13
C ASP A 31 27.07 -18.85 11.77
N TYR A 32 27.82 -18.62 10.70
CA TYR A 32 27.31 -18.38 9.36
C TYR A 32 27.63 -19.50 8.39
N THR A 33 26.63 -19.89 7.63
CA THR A 33 26.76 -20.79 6.48
C THR A 33 26.59 -20.01 5.18
N THR A 34 26.97 -20.64 4.07
CA THR A 34 26.69 -20.13 2.73
C THR A 34 25.67 -21.04 2.08
N ARG A 35 24.52 -20.48 1.68
CA ARG A 35 23.48 -21.23 0.98
C ARG A 35 23.38 -20.73 -0.46
N TYR A 36 23.29 -21.67 -1.41
CA TYR A 36 23.01 -21.34 -2.80
C TYR A 36 21.50 -21.17 -2.96
N THR A 37 21.05 -19.92 -3.16
CA THR A 37 19.63 -19.59 -3.19
C THR A 37 19.32 -18.52 -4.23
N TYR A 38 18.06 -18.47 -4.66
CA TYR A 38 17.60 -17.50 -5.65
C TYR A 38 17.54 -16.10 -5.03
N ASP A 39 18.33 -15.18 -5.57
CA ASP A 39 18.39 -13.79 -5.16
C ASP A 39 17.42 -12.96 -6.01
N THR A 40 16.24 -12.69 -5.47
CA THR A 40 15.17 -11.92 -6.14
C THR A 40 15.61 -10.51 -6.54
N CYS A 41 16.58 -9.90 -5.85
CA CYS A 41 17.11 -8.59 -6.22
C CYS A 41 17.93 -8.63 -7.51
N THR A 42 18.51 -9.79 -7.85
CA THR A 42 19.35 -9.95 -9.05
C THR A 42 18.79 -10.93 -10.08
N GLY A 43 17.66 -11.56 -9.78
CA GLY A 43 17.00 -12.55 -10.63
C GLY A 43 17.81 -13.83 -10.87
N ASN A 44 18.77 -14.16 -10.00
CA ASN A 44 19.73 -15.24 -10.24
C ASN A 44 20.06 -16.02 -8.95
N TYR A 45 20.47 -17.29 -9.08
CA TYR A 45 20.95 -18.08 -7.95
C TYR A 45 22.37 -17.68 -7.55
N ARG A 46 22.60 -17.50 -6.23
CA ARG A 46 23.90 -17.07 -5.69
C ARG A 46 24.14 -17.66 -4.31
N ASN A 47 25.42 -17.70 -3.95
CA ASN A 47 25.89 -18.01 -2.61
C ASN A 47 25.63 -16.82 -1.66
N LEU A 48 24.69 -16.98 -0.74
CA LEU A 48 24.33 -15.99 0.26
C LEU A 48 24.75 -16.42 1.66
N THR A 49 25.22 -15.46 2.45
CA THR A 49 25.56 -15.68 3.86
C THR A 49 24.30 -15.62 4.71
N CYS A 50 24.00 -16.74 5.37
CA CYS A 50 22.85 -16.94 6.25
C CYS A 50 23.33 -17.53 7.59
N LEU A 51 22.54 -17.40 8.65
CA LEU A 51 22.83 -18.12 9.90
C LEU A 51 22.80 -19.64 9.65
N SER A 52 23.60 -20.38 10.41
CA SER A 52 23.50 -21.85 10.44
C SER A 52 22.10 -22.28 10.88
N GLU A 53 21.63 -23.42 10.40
CA GLU A 53 20.28 -23.91 10.72
C GLU A 53 20.08 -24.10 12.22
N ASP A 54 21.12 -24.52 12.96
CA ASP A 54 21.05 -24.69 14.42
C ASP A 54 20.76 -23.38 15.16
N ILE A 55 21.30 -22.26 14.66
CA ILE A 55 21.12 -20.92 15.26
C ILE A 55 19.84 -20.27 14.76
N ASP A 56 19.44 -20.54 13.52
CA ASP A 56 18.22 -20.00 12.91
C ASP A 56 16.97 -20.69 13.49
N ALA A 57 17.03 -22.01 13.72
CA ALA A 57 15.94 -22.81 14.29
C ALA A 57 15.58 -22.43 15.72
N THR A 58 16.54 -21.87 16.48
CA THR A 58 16.29 -21.41 17.86
C THR A 58 15.51 -20.10 17.91
N ASN A 59 15.42 -19.34 16.81
CA ASN A 59 14.65 -18.09 16.74
C ASN A 59 14.10 -17.82 15.32
N PRO A 60 13.06 -18.55 14.87
CA PRO A 60 12.53 -18.46 13.50
C PRO A 60 11.88 -17.11 13.17
N SER A 61 11.56 -16.30 14.18
CA SER A 61 11.02 -14.94 14.04
C SER A 61 12.11 -13.86 13.99
N THR A 62 13.37 -14.27 13.84
CA THR A 62 14.51 -13.36 13.74
C THR A 62 15.29 -13.56 12.46
N LEU A 63 16.01 -12.52 12.05
CA LEU A 63 16.98 -12.60 10.97
C LEU A 63 18.27 -11.93 11.44
N PHE A 64 19.38 -12.68 11.44
CA PHE A 64 20.65 -12.22 12.02
C PHE A 64 20.52 -11.82 13.50
N GLY A 65 19.57 -12.44 14.23
CA GLY A 65 19.25 -12.13 15.62
C GLY A 65 18.35 -10.92 15.84
N TYR A 66 18.03 -10.14 14.80
CA TYR A 66 17.06 -9.04 14.89
C TYR A 66 15.65 -9.55 14.63
N SER A 67 14.67 -9.11 15.41
CA SER A 67 13.27 -9.52 15.17
C SER A 67 12.76 -8.96 13.84
N LEU A 68 11.92 -9.72 13.14
CA LEU A 68 11.31 -9.26 11.89
C LEU A 68 10.52 -7.95 12.08
N HIS A 69 9.90 -7.76 13.24
CA HIS A 69 9.20 -6.53 13.58
C HIS A 69 10.15 -5.32 13.61
N MET A 70 11.33 -5.45 14.23
CA MET A 70 12.33 -4.39 14.27
C MET A 70 12.84 -4.05 12.87
N LEU A 71 13.06 -5.05 12.02
CA LEU A 71 13.49 -4.83 10.64
C LEU A 71 12.42 -4.08 9.83
N MET A 72 11.14 -4.41 10.05
CA MET A 72 10.03 -3.70 9.44
C MET A 72 9.88 -2.27 9.98
N GLU A 73 10.10 -2.04 11.28
CA GLU A 73 10.15 -0.67 11.84
C GLU A 73 11.27 0.17 11.21
N ILE A 74 12.45 -0.40 10.99
CA ILE A 74 13.55 0.29 10.30
C ILE A 74 13.16 0.62 8.85
N ALA A 75 12.57 -0.33 8.13
CA ALA A 75 12.13 -0.12 6.75
C ALA A 75 10.99 0.89 6.63
N ALA A 76 10.19 1.09 7.67
CA ALA A 76 9.10 2.06 7.73
C ALA A 76 9.49 3.39 8.41
N HIS A 77 10.71 3.50 8.96
CA HIS A 77 11.10 4.66 9.76
C HIS A 77 11.15 5.93 8.89
N PRO A 78 10.42 7.02 9.21
CA PRO A 78 10.27 8.18 8.30
C PRO A 78 11.59 8.84 7.88
N GLU A 79 12.59 8.87 8.77
CA GLU A 79 13.91 9.43 8.43
C GLU A 79 14.84 8.47 7.65
N ILE A 80 14.45 7.19 7.52
CA ILE A 80 15.17 6.18 6.74
C ILE A 80 14.43 5.96 5.41
N ASN A 81 13.13 5.69 5.49
CA ASN A 81 12.23 5.63 4.36
C ASN A 81 11.74 7.03 4.00
N THR A 82 12.51 7.65 3.14
CA THR A 82 12.26 8.97 2.58
C THR A 82 11.67 8.93 1.17
N CYS A 83 11.23 7.75 0.74
CA CYS A 83 10.59 7.52 -0.54
C CYS A 83 9.07 7.67 -0.41
N SER A 84 8.36 7.74 -1.54
CA SER A 84 6.90 7.85 -1.55
C SER A 84 6.18 6.56 -1.12
N SER A 85 6.91 5.45 -1.01
CA SER A 85 6.38 4.16 -0.54
C SER A 85 6.26 4.14 0.98
N ALA A 86 5.36 3.30 1.50
CA ALA A 86 5.22 3.10 2.95
C ALA A 86 6.41 2.33 3.59
N LEU A 87 7.18 1.63 2.77
CA LEU A 87 8.36 0.87 3.16
C LEU A 87 9.52 1.10 2.18
N ALA A 88 10.74 1.14 2.70
CA ALA A 88 11.95 0.97 1.92
C ALA A 88 12.10 -0.50 1.51
N ASP A 89 11.55 -0.88 0.35
CA ASP A 89 11.36 -2.27 -0.05
C ASP A 89 12.24 -2.73 -1.23
N ASP A 90 13.06 -1.84 -1.79
CA ASP A 90 13.93 -2.17 -2.93
C ASP A 90 15.41 -1.78 -2.76
N GLU A 91 16.25 -2.18 -3.72
CA GLU A 91 17.68 -1.85 -3.72
C GLU A 91 17.97 -0.34 -3.78
N TRP A 92 17.14 0.43 -4.47
CA TRP A 92 17.35 1.86 -4.71
C TRP A 92 17.12 2.69 -3.46
N ASP A 93 16.11 2.35 -2.67
CA ASP A 93 15.86 2.95 -1.37
C ASP A 93 17.10 2.82 -0.47
N TRP A 94 17.67 1.62 -0.40
CA TRP A 94 18.86 1.35 0.42
C TRP A 94 20.13 1.97 -0.15
N LYS A 95 20.25 2.17 -1.46
CA LYS A 95 21.43 2.85 -2.06
C LYS A 95 21.61 4.25 -1.53
N ARG A 96 20.52 4.98 -1.34
CA ARG A 96 20.54 6.34 -0.79
C ARG A 96 21.09 6.33 0.64
N ILE A 97 20.48 5.52 1.51
CA ILE A 97 20.91 5.40 2.91
C ILE A 97 22.37 4.96 3.04
N VAL A 98 22.82 4.04 2.18
CA VAL A 98 24.22 3.62 2.17
C VAL A 98 25.17 4.75 1.77
N ARG A 99 24.80 5.63 0.83
CA ARG A 99 25.62 6.81 0.47
C ARG A 99 25.65 7.83 1.61
N ASP A 100 24.55 8.01 2.32
CA ASP A 100 24.46 8.95 3.43
C ASP A 100 25.33 8.47 4.62
N ILE A 101 25.36 7.17 4.89
CA ILE A 101 26.19 6.58 5.98
C ILE A 101 27.67 6.48 5.56
N TYR A 102 27.95 6.28 4.28
CA TYR A 102 29.29 6.02 3.74
C TYR A 102 29.53 6.85 2.45
N PRO A 103 29.77 8.16 2.55
CA PRO A 103 29.94 9.03 1.38
C PRO A 103 31.20 8.70 0.55
N GLU A 104 32.21 8.09 1.18
CA GLU A 104 33.54 7.85 0.62
C GLU A 104 33.66 6.57 -0.23
N ILE A 105 32.68 5.68 -0.20
CA ILE A 105 32.81 4.37 -0.83
C ILE A 105 32.45 4.40 -2.32
N SER A 106 33.08 3.51 -3.10
CA SER A 106 32.81 3.39 -4.54
C SER A 106 31.36 2.99 -4.84
N ARG A 107 30.86 3.34 -6.03
CA ARG A 107 29.51 2.95 -6.51
C ARG A 107 29.27 1.44 -6.41
N LYS A 108 30.27 0.61 -6.69
CA LYS A 108 30.19 -0.86 -6.58
C LYS A 108 29.98 -1.30 -5.13
N ALA A 109 30.67 -0.67 -4.18
CA ALA A 109 30.51 -0.94 -2.75
C ALA A 109 29.12 -0.52 -2.26
N VAL A 110 28.61 0.64 -2.71
CA VAL A 110 27.23 1.09 -2.41
C VAL A 110 26.23 0.02 -2.85
N THR A 111 26.25 -0.37 -4.13
CA THR A 111 25.35 -1.39 -4.67
C THR A 111 25.45 -2.70 -3.90
N SER A 112 26.67 -3.15 -3.56
CA SER A 112 26.85 -4.40 -2.80
C SER A 112 26.23 -4.32 -1.40
N ARG A 113 26.34 -3.19 -0.70
CA ARG A 113 25.78 -3.01 0.64
C ARG A 113 24.26 -2.82 0.60
N ALA A 114 23.75 -2.04 -0.36
CA ALA A 114 22.32 -1.85 -0.58
C ALA A 114 21.61 -3.17 -0.86
N ARG A 115 22.17 -4.04 -1.71
CA ARG A 115 21.64 -5.39 -1.95
C ARG A 115 21.61 -6.28 -0.70
N ARG A 116 22.58 -6.12 0.21
CA ARG A 116 22.54 -6.84 1.49
C ARG A 116 21.36 -6.34 2.33
N LEU A 117 21.18 -5.03 2.44
CA LEU A 117 20.05 -4.45 3.18
C LEU A 117 18.70 -4.83 2.56
N ALA A 118 18.57 -4.80 1.24
CA ALA A 118 17.34 -5.23 0.56
C ALA A 118 16.99 -6.69 0.92
N ARG A 119 17.97 -7.61 0.92
CA ARG A 119 17.73 -9.01 1.29
C ARG A 119 17.49 -9.22 2.78
N ARG A 120 18.15 -8.44 3.63
CA ARG A 120 18.15 -8.64 5.09
C ARG A 120 17.06 -7.84 5.81
N ILE A 121 16.53 -6.79 5.19
CA ILE A 121 15.53 -5.92 5.77
C ILE A 121 14.30 -5.91 4.88
N ALA A 122 14.41 -5.41 3.65
CA ALA A 122 13.24 -5.20 2.79
C ALA A 122 12.46 -6.48 2.50
N VAL A 123 13.10 -7.55 2.05
CA VAL A 123 12.40 -8.79 1.70
C VAL A 123 11.63 -9.37 2.89
N PRO A 124 12.24 -9.57 4.09
CA PRO A 124 11.50 -10.00 5.27
C PRO A 124 10.43 -8.99 5.74
N ALA A 125 10.76 -7.69 5.76
CA ALA A 125 9.82 -6.64 6.17
C ALA A 125 8.58 -6.60 5.27
N SER A 126 8.75 -6.68 3.96
CA SER A 126 7.67 -6.70 2.98
C SER A 126 6.81 -7.96 3.08
N ARG A 127 7.41 -9.12 3.42
CA ARG A 127 6.64 -10.33 3.70
C ARG A 127 5.76 -10.16 4.93
N LEU A 128 6.31 -9.63 6.02
CA LEU A 128 5.57 -9.38 7.24
C LEU A 128 4.49 -8.30 7.05
N TRP A 129 4.80 -7.24 6.29
CA TRP A 129 3.83 -6.19 5.94
C TRP A 129 2.63 -6.73 5.15
N ARG A 130 2.88 -7.70 4.25
CA ARG A 130 1.84 -8.33 3.44
C ARG A 130 1.11 -9.47 4.15
N SER A 131 1.68 -10.07 5.20
CA SER A 131 1.00 -11.15 5.95
C SER A 131 -0.27 -10.65 6.63
N GLY A 132 -0.30 -9.36 6.99
CA GLY A 132 -1.44 -8.76 7.67
C GLY A 132 -1.51 -9.11 9.15
N GLU A 133 -0.44 -9.62 9.76
CA GLU A 133 -0.40 -10.02 11.18
C GLU A 133 0.05 -8.88 12.12
N VAL A 134 0.27 -7.69 11.56
CA VAL A 134 0.93 -6.59 12.25
C VAL A 134 -0.06 -5.51 12.65
N ALA A 135 0.06 -4.99 13.87
CA ALA A 135 -0.75 -3.85 14.29
C ALA A 135 -0.41 -2.59 13.49
N GLY A 136 -1.43 -1.87 13.03
CA GLY A 136 -1.26 -0.61 12.32
C GLY A 136 -2.52 -0.09 11.63
N VAL A 137 -2.33 0.92 10.79
CA VAL A 137 -3.38 1.53 9.97
C VAL A 137 -3.48 0.80 8.64
N TYR A 138 -4.64 0.22 8.41
CA TYR A 138 -4.97 -0.48 7.18
C TYR A 138 -5.89 0.36 6.31
N LYS A 139 -5.65 0.32 5.00
CA LYS A 139 -6.60 0.76 3.98
C LYS A 139 -7.48 -0.43 3.64
N VAL A 140 -8.75 -0.32 3.98
CA VAL A 140 -9.81 -1.30 3.73
C VAL A 140 -10.65 -0.79 2.56
N ALA A 141 -10.69 -1.52 1.46
CA ALA A 141 -11.43 -1.13 0.27
C ALA A 141 -12.68 -2.02 0.10
N PHE A 142 -13.84 -1.37 0.00
CA PHE A 142 -15.13 -1.97 -0.32
C PHE A 142 -15.42 -1.93 -1.83
N ASP A 143 -14.75 -1.04 -2.57
CA ASP A 143 -14.86 -0.95 -4.04
C ASP A 143 -13.49 -0.76 -4.73
N THR A 144 -13.45 -0.89 -6.05
CA THR A 144 -12.28 -0.77 -6.92
C THR A 144 -11.74 0.65 -7.07
N GLY A 145 -12.47 1.68 -6.61
CA GLY A 145 -12.08 3.10 -6.69
C GLY A 145 -11.47 3.65 -5.40
N SER A 146 -10.78 4.80 -5.50
CA SER A 146 -10.25 5.56 -4.35
C SER A 146 -11.35 6.04 -3.39
N ALA A 147 -12.55 6.32 -3.90
CA ALA A 147 -13.72 6.69 -3.10
C ALA A 147 -14.34 5.49 -2.33
N GLY A 148 -13.91 4.26 -2.64
CA GLY A 148 -14.44 3.03 -2.05
C GLY A 148 -13.64 2.52 -0.85
N CYS A 149 -12.88 3.38 -0.16
CA CYS A 149 -11.97 2.92 0.89
C CYS A 149 -12.02 3.74 2.18
N VAL A 150 -11.80 3.03 3.29
CA VAL A 150 -11.73 3.56 4.64
C VAL A 150 -10.40 3.14 5.26
N TYR A 151 -9.82 4.02 6.05
CA TYR A 151 -8.63 3.74 6.84
C TYR A 151 -9.05 3.40 8.27
N ALA A 152 -8.61 2.24 8.75
CA ALA A 152 -8.94 1.73 10.08
C ALA A 152 -7.67 1.22 10.78
N TYR A 153 -7.60 1.44 12.09
CA TYR A 153 -6.58 0.80 12.90
C TYR A 153 -7.02 -0.62 13.26
N GLY A 154 -6.09 -1.57 13.25
CA GLY A 154 -6.32 -2.92 13.76
C GLY A 154 -5.04 -3.53 14.29
N GLN A 155 -5.16 -4.51 15.19
CA GLN A 155 -4.03 -5.34 15.66
C GLN A 155 -3.50 -6.27 14.56
N ASN A 156 -4.33 -6.52 13.55
CA ASN A 156 -4.02 -7.26 12.34
C ASN A 156 -5.04 -6.87 11.26
N LYS A 157 -4.87 -7.42 10.06
CA LYS A 157 -5.72 -7.19 8.89
C LYS A 157 -7.19 -7.50 9.16
N ARG A 158 -7.46 -8.61 9.83
CA ARG A 158 -8.83 -9.06 10.12
C ARG A 158 -9.52 -8.13 11.12
N ASP A 159 -8.81 -7.69 12.14
CA ASP A 159 -9.31 -6.73 13.12
C ASP A 159 -9.68 -5.40 12.43
N ALA A 160 -8.81 -4.89 11.56
CA ALA A 160 -9.10 -3.69 10.78
C ALA A 160 -10.30 -3.84 9.84
N GLU A 161 -10.46 -5.01 9.20
CA GLU A 161 -11.64 -5.34 8.38
C GLU A 161 -12.93 -5.33 9.20
N ILE A 162 -12.92 -5.92 10.40
CA ILE A 162 -14.08 -5.92 11.31
C ILE A 162 -14.43 -4.49 11.71
N VAL A 163 -13.44 -3.69 12.14
CA VAL A 163 -13.67 -2.29 12.52
C VAL A 163 -14.26 -1.49 11.36
N ALA A 164 -13.68 -1.59 10.16
CA ALA A 164 -14.16 -0.89 8.99
C ALA A 164 -15.58 -1.33 8.59
N LYS A 165 -15.86 -2.63 8.66
CA LYS A 165 -17.20 -3.18 8.35
C LYS A 165 -18.24 -2.73 9.36
N THR A 166 -17.93 -2.75 10.65
CA THR A 166 -18.86 -2.31 11.70
C THR A 166 -19.17 -0.81 11.58
N MET A 167 -18.17 0.01 11.26
CA MET A 167 -18.33 1.47 11.22
C MET A 167 -18.88 1.99 9.89
N CYS A 168 -18.52 1.36 8.77
CA CYS A 168 -18.80 1.91 7.44
C CYS A 168 -19.41 0.91 6.46
N GLY A 169 -19.58 -0.36 6.84
CA GLY A 169 -20.07 -1.40 5.92
C GLY A 169 -21.45 -1.11 5.33
N PHE A 170 -22.31 -0.38 6.05
CA PHE A 170 -23.63 0.03 5.56
C PHE A 170 -23.58 1.13 4.47
N ALA A 171 -22.47 1.86 4.38
CA ALA A 171 -22.30 2.95 3.42
C ALA A 171 -21.87 2.45 2.03
N TYR A 172 -21.55 1.16 1.91
CA TYR A 172 -21.10 0.54 0.66
C TYR A 172 -22.10 -0.53 0.20
N GLU A 173 -22.27 -0.63 -1.11
CA GLU A 173 -23.16 -1.62 -1.74
C GLU A 173 -22.71 -3.06 -1.44
N ASN A 174 -21.40 -3.27 -1.29
CA ASN A 174 -20.81 -4.51 -0.81
C ASN A 174 -20.47 -4.38 0.68
N ALA A 175 -21.12 -5.18 1.53
CA ALA A 175 -20.83 -5.20 2.97
C ALA A 175 -19.47 -5.84 3.31
N GLU A 176 -18.85 -6.56 2.37
CA GLU A 176 -17.57 -7.23 2.56
C GLU A 176 -16.41 -6.45 1.91
N PRO A 177 -15.28 -6.26 2.62
CA PRO A 177 -14.07 -5.72 2.02
C PRO A 177 -13.54 -6.57 0.86
N ARG A 178 -13.17 -5.93 -0.25
CA ARG A 178 -12.52 -6.58 -1.40
C ARG A 178 -11.04 -6.83 -1.14
N TRP A 179 -10.35 -5.85 -0.57
CA TRP A 179 -8.95 -5.97 -0.19
C TRP A 179 -8.60 -5.05 0.97
N THR A 180 -7.58 -5.46 1.71
CA THR A 180 -7.08 -4.72 2.88
C THR A 180 -5.57 -4.75 2.90
N ASN A 181 -4.95 -3.57 2.95
CA ASN A 181 -3.50 -3.43 2.91
C ASN A 181 -3.02 -2.51 4.04
N LEU A 182 -1.98 -2.94 4.75
CA LEU A 182 -1.31 -2.10 5.74
C LEU A 182 -0.70 -0.88 5.03
N GLN A 183 -0.91 0.31 5.61
CA GLN A 183 -0.43 1.59 5.07
C GLN A 183 0.60 2.24 5.97
N SER A 184 0.42 2.13 7.29
CA SER A 184 1.33 2.70 8.27
C SER A 184 1.30 1.87 9.53
N LEU A 185 2.43 1.77 10.22
CA LEU A 185 2.50 1.05 11.48
C LEU A 185 1.90 1.85 12.65
N ARG A 186 1.94 3.19 12.62
CA ARG A 186 1.92 3.95 13.88
C ARG A 186 1.22 5.30 13.89
N ASP A 187 0.41 5.61 12.90
CA ASP A 187 -0.18 6.95 12.87
C ASP A 187 -1.71 6.91 12.89
N VAL A 188 -2.27 6.59 14.06
CA VAL A 188 -3.72 6.70 14.30
C VAL A 188 -4.18 8.15 14.08
N SER A 189 -3.34 9.15 14.39
CA SER A 189 -3.62 10.56 14.10
C SER A 189 -3.75 10.85 12.60
N THR A 190 -3.05 10.13 11.73
CA THR A 190 -3.26 10.24 10.28
C THR A 190 -4.54 9.60 9.80
N ILE A 191 -5.19 8.73 10.57
CA ILE A 191 -6.47 8.12 10.13
C ILE A 191 -7.50 9.20 9.84
N THR A 192 -7.61 10.20 10.72
CA THR A 192 -8.55 11.31 10.51
C THR A 192 -8.23 12.07 9.22
N GLN A 193 -6.96 12.35 8.95
CA GLN A 193 -6.55 13.05 7.73
C GLN A 193 -6.75 12.19 6.47
N LEU A 194 -6.45 10.90 6.54
CA LEU A 194 -6.61 9.96 5.43
C LEU A 194 -8.09 9.74 5.11
N ASN A 195 -8.93 9.58 6.13
CA ASN A 195 -10.38 9.47 5.96
C ASN A 195 -11.01 10.78 5.50
N ALA A 196 -10.49 11.94 5.91
CA ALA A 196 -10.94 13.24 5.37
C ALA A 196 -10.70 13.32 3.85
N ARG A 197 -9.51 12.91 3.38
CA ARG A 197 -9.23 12.83 1.93
C ARG A 197 -10.14 11.85 1.19
N SER A 198 -10.45 10.71 1.81
CA SER A 198 -11.44 9.77 1.23
C SER A 198 -12.83 10.42 1.15
N ALA A 199 -13.24 11.15 2.18
CA ALA A 199 -14.52 11.86 2.20
C ALA A 199 -14.58 12.95 1.12
N ASP A 200 -13.50 13.73 0.95
CA ASP A 200 -13.40 14.73 -0.11
C ASP A 200 -13.51 14.08 -1.50
N ALA A 201 -12.83 12.96 -1.73
CA ALA A 201 -12.94 12.22 -2.99
C ALA A 201 -14.35 11.66 -3.26
N ILE A 202 -15.07 11.25 -2.21
CA ILE A 202 -16.47 10.84 -2.32
C ILE A 202 -17.35 12.05 -2.68
N GLN A 203 -17.10 13.21 -2.06
CA GLN A 203 -17.84 14.44 -2.32
C GLN A 203 -17.65 14.91 -3.78
N GLU A 204 -16.42 14.90 -4.28
CA GLU A 204 -16.12 15.20 -5.69
C GLU A 204 -16.85 14.23 -6.63
N ALA A 205 -16.88 12.94 -6.31
CA ALA A 205 -17.59 11.94 -7.09
C ALA A 205 -19.12 12.19 -7.09
N ILE A 206 -19.70 12.59 -5.95
CA ILE A 206 -21.12 12.97 -5.86
C ILE A 206 -21.42 14.14 -6.79
N GLU A 207 -20.59 15.19 -6.75
CA GLU A 207 -20.77 16.38 -7.59
C GLU A 207 -20.69 16.05 -9.09
N GLU A 208 -19.75 15.20 -9.49
CA GLU A 208 -19.64 14.73 -10.88
C GLU A 208 -20.89 13.97 -11.32
N LYS A 209 -21.41 13.06 -10.48
CA LYS A 209 -22.63 12.30 -10.79
C LYS A 209 -23.86 13.21 -10.87
N LEU A 210 -24.01 14.19 -9.98
CA LEU A 210 -25.11 15.15 -10.03
C LEU A 210 -25.08 15.98 -11.32
N LYS A 211 -23.91 16.43 -11.74
CA LYS A 211 -23.74 17.13 -13.03
C LYS A 211 -24.17 16.26 -14.22
N ARG A 212 -23.79 14.98 -14.21
CA ARG A 212 -24.19 14.03 -15.25
C ARG A 212 -25.70 13.77 -15.25
N ILE A 213 -26.33 13.67 -14.09
CA ILE A 213 -27.79 13.54 -13.97
C ILE A 213 -28.49 14.76 -14.58
N ALA A 214 -28.01 15.98 -14.30
CA ALA A 214 -28.57 17.19 -14.88
C ALA A 214 -28.51 17.19 -16.41
N GLN A 215 -27.37 16.78 -16.99
CA GLN A 215 -27.22 16.65 -18.45
C GLN A 215 -28.19 15.61 -19.05
N ILE A 216 -28.37 14.47 -18.40
CA ILE A 216 -29.30 13.44 -18.87
C ILE A 216 -30.74 13.95 -18.82
N LYS A 217 -31.12 14.71 -17.78
CA LYS A 217 -32.46 15.32 -17.69
C LYS A 217 -32.72 16.30 -18.84
N GLU A 218 -31.76 17.17 -19.14
CA GLU A 218 -31.86 18.10 -20.28
C GLU A 218 -32.04 17.37 -21.62
N GLN A 219 -31.32 16.24 -21.81
CA GLN A 219 -31.50 15.39 -22.98
C GLN A 219 -32.90 14.77 -23.07
N ILE A 220 -33.46 14.33 -21.94
CA ILE A 220 -34.81 13.78 -21.86
C ILE A 220 -35.84 14.86 -22.23
N GLU A 221 -35.76 16.05 -21.65
CA GLU A 221 -36.65 17.18 -21.96
C GLU A 221 -36.59 17.53 -23.46
N GLY A 222 -35.38 17.53 -24.05
CA GLY A 222 -35.20 17.73 -25.49
C GLY A 222 -35.86 16.65 -26.36
N LEU A 223 -35.86 15.39 -25.92
CA LEU A 223 -36.54 14.30 -26.61
C LEU A 223 -38.07 14.37 -26.44
N GLU A 224 -38.56 14.72 -25.25
CA GLU A 224 -39.98 14.92 -24.98
C GLU A 224 -40.56 16.07 -25.81
N SER A 225 -39.83 17.17 -25.94
CA SER A 225 -40.22 18.28 -26.82
C SER A 225 -40.33 17.84 -28.28
N LYS A 226 -39.35 17.09 -28.80
CA LYS A 226 -39.40 16.54 -30.17
C LYS A 226 -40.60 15.61 -30.36
N MET A 227 -40.87 14.75 -29.39
CA MET A 227 -42.04 13.87 -29.42
C MET A 227 -43.34 14.68 -29.47
N GLY A 228 -43.47 15.72 -28.63
CA GLY A 228 -44.62 16.62 -28.63
C GLY A 228 -44.84 17.30 -29.99
N VAL A 229 -43.78 17.79 -30.64
CA VAL A 229 -43.87 18.38 -31.99
C VAL A 229 -44.35 17.35 -33.01
N ILE A 230 -43.81 16.13 -32.99
CA ILE A 230 -44.21 15.04 -33.90
C ILE A 230 -45.69 14.65 -33.69
N SER A 231 -46.12 14.53 -32.44
CA SER A 231 -47.52 14.22 -32.10
C SER A 231 -48.47 15.34 -32.58
N THR A 232 -48.11 16.60 -32.35
CA THR A 232 -48.91 17.75 -32.79
C THR A 232 -48.98 17.82 -34.32
N PHE A 233 -47.86 17.61 -35.00
CA PHE A 233 -47.81 17.58 -36.46
C PHE A 233 -48.67 16.45 -37.04
N SER A 234 -48.58 15.25 -36.47
CA SER A 234 -49.42 14.10 -36.84
C SER A 234 -50.92 14.41 -36.69
N ALA A 235 -51.32 15.06 -35.58
CA ALA A 235 -52.70 15.43 -35.33
C ALA A 235 -53.21 16.48 -36.35
N LEU A 236 -52.39 17.47 -36.68
CA LEU A 236 -52.71 18.48 -37.71
C LEU A 236 -52.85 17.86 -39.10
N GLN A 237 -51.99 16.90 -39.46
CA GLN A 237 -52.11 16.18 -40.73
C GLN A 237 -53.42 15.40 -40.84
N VAL A 238 -53.81 14.69 -39.77
CA VAL A 238 -55.10 13.96 -39.74
C VAL A 238 -56.27 14.93 -39.90
N ALA A 239 -56.28 16.04 -39.16
CA ALA A 239 -57.34 17.04 -39.27
C ALA A 239 -57.43 17.64 -40.68
N ALA A 240 -56.30 18.02 -41.27
CA ALA A 240 -56.25 18.56 -42.63
C ALA A 240 -56.75 17.56 -43.69
N MET A 241 -56.47 16.26 -43.51
CA MET A 241 -57.00 15.22 -44.40
C MET A 241 -58.52 15.04 -44.24
N VAL A 242 -59.05 15.10 -43.03
CA VAL A 242 -60.49 15.00 -42.77
C VAL A 242 -61.23 16.18 -43.43
N ASP A 243 -60.70 17.40 -43.31
CA ASP A 243 -61.26 18.58 -43.96
C ASP A 243 -61.25 18.42 -45.48
N ALA A 244 -60.14 17.96 -46.06
CA ALA A 244 -60.01 17.75 -47.50
C ALA A 244 -60.95 16.67 -48.07
N ILE A 245 -61.35 15.68 -47.26
CA ILE A 245 -62.35 14.67 -47.64
C ILE A 245 -63.78 15.23 -47.54
N SER A 246 -64.00 16.20 -46.65
CA SER A 246 -65.32 16.75 -46.34
C SER A 246 -65.72 17.93 -47.24
N SER A 247 -64.75 18.51 -47.95
CA SER A 247 -64.91 19.59 -48.95
C SER A 247 -65.02 19.05 -50.37
#